data_AF-A0A7S2MUM5-F1
#
_entry.id   AF-A0A7S2MUM5-F1
#
_cell.length_a   1.000
_cell.length_b   1.000
_cell.length_c   1.000
_cell.angle_alpha   90.00
_cell.angle_beta   90.00
_cell.angle_gamma   90.00
#
_symmetry.space_group_name_H-M   'P 1'
#
loop_
_entity.id
_entity.type
_entity.pdbx_description
1 polymer ?
#
loop_
_entity_poly.entity_id
_entity_poly.type
_entity_poly.pdbx_seq_one_letter_code
_entity_poly.pdbx_strand_id
1 'polypeptide(L)'
;MQYVVSAATLLSYLLFYTAYSKETKKLEFNLLIVVFTFGKSVDHTLVELNKAISLAGMTVFGLALIPPFNENKTLLFEALVMLTIHSIYSNIKYYGGKNIPSIATYPRMFSDLASSNKKIRAEGVKKASVLLGSAGQAGLWAGYFEYVSFVTVALAVGLLLGVAHFYTMEIDYKVVLQ
;
A
#
# COMPACT_ATOMS: atom_id res chain seq x y z
N MET A 1 -8.08 -19.55 -14.17
CA MET A 1 -6.98 -18.67 -14.61
C MET A 1 -6.82 -17.44 -13.73
N GLN A 2 -7.90 -16.77 -13.32
CA GLN A 2 -7.85 -15.51 -12.54
C GLN A 2 -7.15 -15.68 -11.17
N TYR A 3 -7.57 -16.67 -10.37
CA TYR A 3 -6.90 -17.03 -9.11
C TYR A 3 -5.40 -17.30 -9.27
N VAL A 4 -5.00 -17.86 -10.43
CA VAL A 4 -3.58 -18.15 -10.72
C VAL A 4 -2.80 -16.85 -10.92
N VAL A 5 -3.39 -15.84 -11.56
CA VAL A 5 -2.74 -14.53 -11.77
C VAL A 5 -2.51 -13.83 -10.43
N SER A 6 -3.53 -13.77 -9.58
CA SER A 6 -3.42 -13.14 -8.25
C SER A 6 -2.43 -13.88 -7.35
N ALA A 7 -2.54 -15.22 -7.27
CA ALA A 7 -1.61 -16.04 -6.50
C ALA A 7 -0.17 -15.92 -7.02
N ALA A 8 0.05 -15.96 -8.34
CA ALA A 8 1.37 -15.79 -8.93
C ALA A 8 1.95 -14.40 -8.65
N THR A 9 1.10 -13.35 -8.69
CA THR A 9 1.52 -11.98 -8.37
C THR A 9 1.94 -11.89 -6.91
N LEU A 10 1.12 -12.39 -5.98
CA LEU A 10 1.43 -12.40 -4.55
C LEU A 10 2.71 -13.18 -4.25
N LEU A 11 2.85 -14.39 -4.79
CA LEU A 11 4.05 -15.21 -4.63
C LEU A 11 5.29 -14.51 -5.21
N SER A 12 5.15 -13.84 -6.36
CA SER A 12 6.25 -13.08 -6.95
C SER A 12 6.72 -11.94 -6.05
N TYR A 13 5.80 -11.17 -5.46
CA TYR A 13 6.17 -10.15 -4.47
C TYR A 13 6.78 -10.78 -3.21
N LEU A 14 6.16 -11.83 -2.66
CA LEU A 14 6.70 -12.52 -1.48
C LEU A 14 8.12 -13.04 -1.69
N LEU A 15 8.45 -13.53 -2.88
CA LEU A 15 9.79 -14.04 -3.20
C LEU A 15 10.76 -12.91 -3.54
N PHE A 16 10.43 -12.09 -4.54
CA PHE A 16 11.39 -11.15 -5.13
C PHE A 16 11.46 -9.83 -4.37
N TYR A 17 10.35 -9.30 -3.85
CA TYR A 17 10.39 -8.06 -3.07
C TYR A 17 11.07 -8.31 -1.73
N THR A 18 10.72 -9.40 -1.04
CA THR A 18 11.33 -9.76 0.25
C THR A 18 12.81 -10.10 0.12
N ALA A 19 13.23 -10.73 -0.98
CA ALA A 19 14.64 -11.01 -1.24
C ALA A 19 15.43 -9.79 -1.71
N TYR A 20 14.79 -8.68 -2.11
CA TYR A 20 15.50 -7.54 -2.67
C TYR A 20 16.11 -6.65 -1.58
N SER A 21 17.44 -6.60 -1.53
CA SER A 21 18.18 -5.73 -0.62
C SER A 21 18.17 -4.29 -1.15
N LYS A 22 17.52 -3.39 -0.40
CA LYS A 22 17.52 -1.95 -0.70
C LYS A 22 18.92 -1.32 -0.61
N GLU A 23 19.83 -1.91 0.16
CA GLU A 23 21.20 -1.41 0.36
C GLU A 23 22.11 -1.80 -0.80
N THR A 24 22.19 -3.09 -1.12
CA THR A 24 23.09 -3.61 -2.16
C THR A 24 22.48 -3.58 -3.56
N LYS A 25 21.17 -3.30 -3.67
CA LYS A 25 20.38 -3.31 -4.92
C LYS A 25 20.43 -4.66 -5.64
N LYS A 26 20.50 -5.76 -4.88
CA LYS A 26 20.57 -7.14 -5.39
C LYS A 26 19.58 -8.05 -4.66
N LEU A 27 19.29 -9.20 -5.27
CA LEU A 27 18.54 -10.26 -4.60
C LEU A 27 19.45 -11.01 -3.62
N GLU A 28 19.04 -11.05 -2.36
CA GLU A 28 19.71 -11.73 -1.26
C GLU A 28 18.73 -12.73 -0.64
N PHE A 29 18.83 -14.01 -1.02
CA PHE A 29 17.95 -15.08 -0.53
C PHE A 29 17.98 -15.26 1.00
N ASN A 30 19.05 -14.81 1.66
CA ASN A 30 19.11 -14.80 3.11
C ASN A 30 18.01 -13.92 3.73
N LEU A 31 17.62 -12.81 3.08
CA LEU A 31 16.51 -11.96 3.54
C LEU A 31 15.17 -12.72 3.51
N LEU A 32 14.97 -13.54 2.48
CA LEU A 32 13.80 -14.41 2.37
C LEU A 32 13.75 -15.41 3.53
N ILE A 33 14.86 -16.09 3.80
CA ILE A 33 14.97 -17.03 4.93
C ILE A 33 14.67 -16.31 6.24
N VAL A 34 15.27 -15.13 6.47
CA VAL A 34 15.04 -14.33 7.68
C VAL A 34 13.56 -14.01 7.89
N VAL A 35 12.83 -13.66 6.82
CA VAL A 35 11.40 -13.36 6.91
C VAL A 35 10.57 -14.64 7.14
N PHE A 36 10.80 -15.71 6.38
CA PHE A 36 10.00 -16.94 6.50
C PHE A 36 10.33 -17.83 7.71
N THR A 37 11.48 -17.63 8.34
CA THR A 37 11.87 -18.32 9.59
C THR A 37 11.75 -17.44 10.82
N PHE A 38 11.19 -16.24 10.70
CA PHE A 38 11.09 -15.25 11.77
C PHE A 38 12.45 -14.87 12.41
N GLY A 39 13.55 -14.99 11.65
CA GLY A 39 14.92 -14.88 12.16
C GLY A 39 15.29 -13.54 12.79
N LYS A 40 14.50 -12.47 12.56
CA LYS A 40 14.59 -11.20 13.30
C LYS A 40 13.53 -11.11 14.39
N SER A 41 12.25 -11.15 13.99
CA SER A 41 11.10 -11.20 14.89
C SER A 41 9.83 -11.48 14.08
N VAL A 42 8.78 -11.91 14.77
CA VAL A 42 7.42 -12.02 14.20
C VAL A 42 6.95 -10.66 13.70
N ASP A 43 7.23 -9.59 14.45
CA ASP A 43 6.83 -8.24 14.10
C ASP A 43 7.45 -7.76 12.77
N HIS A 44 8.77 -7.95 12.62
CA HIS A 44 9.47 -7.63 11.38
C HIS A 44 8.89 -8.42 10.20
N THR A 45 8.61 -9.70 10.42
CA THR A 45 8.04 -10.58 9.38
C THR A 45 6.68 -10.07 8.92
N LEU A 46 5.79 -9.77 9.85
CA LEU A 46 4.46 -9.24 9.53
C LEU A 46 4.52 -7.91 8.79
N VAL A 47 5.49 -7.04 9.13
CA VAL A 47 5.70 -5.78 8.42
C VAL A 47 6.11 -6.01 6.97
N GLU A 48 7.03 -6.93 6.70
CA GLU A 48 7.46 -7.23 5.33
C GLU A 48 6.35 -7.93 4.52
N LEU A 49 5.63 -8.88 5.12
CA LEU A 49 4.47 -9.51 4.49
C LEU A 49 3.38 -8.50 4.15
N ASN A 50 3.11 -7.53 5.03
CA ASN A 50 2.12 -6.48 4.80
C ASN A 50 2.48 -5.58 3.61
N LYS A 51 3.77 -5.30 3.39
CA LYS A 51 4.25 -4.56 2.20
C LYS A 51 4.11 -5.38 0.93
N ALA A 52 4.45 -6.68 0.99
CA ALA A 52 4.30 -7.56 -0.17
C ALA A 52 2.82 -7.69 -0.58
N ILE A 53 1.91 -7.84 0.39
CA ILE A 53 0.46 -7.90 0.15
C ILE A 53 -0.06 -6.61 -0.48
N SER A 54 0.38 -5.43 -0.02
CA SER A 54 -0.08 -4.16 -0.58
C SER A 54 0.37 -3.96 -2.03
N LEU A 55 1.64 -4.29 -2.33
CA LEU A 55 2.18 -4.23 -3.68
C LEU A 55 1.50 -5.23 -4.62
N ALA A 56 1.30 -6.47 -4.16
CA ALA A 56 0.56 -7.46 -4.91
C ALA A 56 -0.89 -7.03 -5.16
N GLY A 57 -1.57 -6.49 -4.15
CA GLY A 57 -2.92 -5.94 -4.27
C GLY A 57 -3.02 -4.83 -5.30
N MET A 58 -2.09 -3.87 -5.29
CA MET A 58 -2.03 -2.79 -6.28
C MET A 58 -1.76 -3.30 -7.70
N THR A 59 -0.87 -4.29 -7.86
CA THR A 59 -0.58 -4.87 -9.17
C THR A 59 -1.77 -5.68 -9.69
N VAL A 60 -2.41 -6.51 -8.87
CA VAL A 60 -3.62 -7.26 -9.26
C VAL A 60 -4.75 -6.29 -9.61
N PHE A 61 -4.88 -5.19 -8.86
CA PHE A 61 -5.83 -4.14 -9.20
C PHE A 61 -5.53 -3.56 -10.58
N GLY A 62 -4.29 -3.13 -10.85
CA GLY A 62 -3.89 -2.63 -12.16
C GLY A 62 -4.12 -3.64 -13.29
N LEU A 63 -3.85 -4.93 -13.04
CA LEU A 63 -4.12 -6.00 -13.99
C LEU A 63 -5.62 -6.11 -14.30
N ALA A 64 -6.50 -6.00 -13.29
CA ALA A 64 -7.95 -6.02 -13.49
C ALA A 64 -8.49 -4.86 -14.36
N LEU A 65 -7.67 -3.84 -14.63
CA LEU A 65 -8.04 -2.68 -15.45
C LEU A 65 -7.52 -2.76 -16.88
N ILE A 66 -6.57 -3.64 -17.19
CA ILE A 66 -5.94 -3.73 -18.51
C ILE A 66 -6.35 -5.01 -19.25
N PRO A 67 -6.45 -4.99 -20.59
CA PRO A 67 -6.65 -6.19 -21.38
C PRO A 67 -5.54 -7.25 -21.16
N PRO A 68 -5.85 -8.55 -21.21
CA PRO A 68 -7.17 -9.17 -21.47
C PRO A 68 -8.04 -9.32 -20.21
N PHE A 69 -7.65 -8.69 -19.09
CA PHE A 69 -8.27 -8.86 -17.78
C PHE A 69 -9.19 -7.71 -17.38
N ASN A 70 -9.46 -6.76 -18.28
CA ASN A 70 -10.31 -5.61 -18.00
C ASN A 70 -11.70 -6.06 -17.51
N GLU A 71 -12.24 -5.34 -16.52
CA GLU A 71 -13.56 -5.61 -15.91
C GLU A 71 -13.68 -6.96 -15.17
N ASN A 72 -12.55 -7.60 -14.87
CA ASN A 72 -12.55 -8.86 -14.15
C ASN A 72 -12.90 -8.68 -12.67
N LYS A 73 -14.18 -8.89 -12.33
CA LYS A 73 -14.69 -8.76 -10.95
C LYS A 73 -13.95 -9.64 -9.94
N THR A 74 -13.47 -10.82 -10.33
CA THR A 74 -12.70 -11.71 -9.45
C THR A 74 -11.35 -11.10 -9.08
N LEU A 75 -10.57 -10.65 -10.08
CA LEU A 75 -9.28 -9.99 -9.82
C LEU A 75 -9.46 -8.70 -9.01
N LEU A 76 -10.51 -7.93 -9.30
CA LEU A 76 -10.85 -6.73 -8.52
C LEU A 76 -11.15 -7.09 -7.06
N PHE A 77 -11.93 -8.14 -6.81
CA PHE A 77 -12.24 -8.60 -5.47
C PHE A 77 -10.98 -9.07 -4.72
N GLU A 78 -10.11 -9.83 -5.38
CA GLU A 78 -8.84 -10.29 -4.80
C GLU A 78 -7.92 -9.11 -4.44
N ALA A 79 -7.80 -8.13 -5.33
CA ALA A 79 -7.10 -6.89 -5.04
C ALA A 79 -7.70 -6.15 -3.84
N LEU A 80 -9.02 -6.03 -3.80
CA LEU A 80 -9.75 -5.39 -2.71
C LEU A 80 -9.52 -6.09 -1.37
N VAL A 81 -9.51 -7.43 -1.34
CA VAL A 81 -9.20 -8.22 -0.14
C VAL A 81 -7.76 -7.97 0.31
N MET A 82 -6.78 -8.06 -0.60
CA MET A 82 -5.37 -7.80 -0.27
C MET A 82 -5.15 -6.40 0.30
N LEU A 83 -5.71 -5.37 -0.35
CA LEU A 83 -5.59 -3.97 0.08
C LEU A 83 -6.35 -3.70 1.39
N THR A 84 -7.47 -4.39 1.62
CA THR A 84 -8.21 -4.33 2.90
C THR A 84 -7.39 -4.95 4.03
N ILE A 85 -6.81 -6.13 3.82
CA ILE A 85 -5.92 -6.79 4.79
C ILE A 85 -4.75 -5.86 5.12
N HIS A 86 -4.12 -5.27 4.09
CA HIS A 86 -3.05 -4.30 4.27
C HIS A 86 -3.47 -3.10 5.12
N SER A 87 -4.64 -2.54 4.82
CA SER A 87 -5.19 -1.37 5.52
C SER A 87 -5.48 -1.69 6.99
N ILE A 88 -6.10 -2.83 7.27
CA ILE A 88 -6.42 -3.26 8.65
C ILE A 88 -5.13 -3.47 9.44
N TYR A 89 -4.18 -4.25 8.92
CA TYR A 89 -2.92 -4.49 9.60
C TYR A 89 -2.17 -3.18 9.87
N SER A 90 -2.08 -2.30 8.86
CA SER A 90 -1.36 -1.04 8.98
C SER A 90 -1.98 -0.14 10.04
N ASN A 91 -3.31 -0.04 10.09
CA ASN A 91 -4.01 0.69 11.15
C ASN A 91 -3.71 0.10 12.53
N ILE A 92 -3.84 -1.21 12.72
CA ILE A 92 -3.56 -1.84 14.02
C ILE A 92 -2.10 -1.62 14.46
N LYS A 93 -1.15 -1.75 13.51
CA LYS A 93 0.29 -1.70 13.80
C LYS A 93 0.82 -0.30 14.03
N TYR A 94 0.34 0.69 13.26
CA TYR A 94 0.98 2.00 13.18
C TYR A 94 0.13 3.16 13.70
N TYR A 95 -1.14 2.93 14.06
CA TYR A 95 -2.03 3.99 14.52
C TYR A 95 -1.52 4.66 15.80
N GLY A 96 -1.60 6.00 15.82
CA GLY A 96 -1.04 6.84 16.89
C GLY A 96 0.48 6.97 16.85
N GLY A 97 1.16 6.29 15.91
CA GLY A 97 2.60 6.35 15.72
C GLY A 97 3.04 7.36 14.66
N LYS A 98 4.32 7.29 14.30
CA LYS A 98 4.95 8.15 13.29
C LYS A 98 4.36 7.96 11.89
N ASN A 99 3.96 6.73 11.54
CA ASN A 99 3.52 6.38 10.19
C ASN A 99 2.02 6.63 9.99
N ILE A 100 1.20 6.42 11.01
CA ILE A 100 -0.24 6.74 11.00
C ILE A 100 -0.54 7.59 12.24
N PRO A 101 -0.49 8.92 12.12
CA PRO A 101 -0.82 9.83 13.22
C PRO A 101 -2.26 9.60 13.71
N SER A 102 -2.51 9.91 14.99
CA SER A 102 -3.87 9.83 15.55
C SER A 102 -4.83 10.76 14.81
N ILE A 103 -6.08 10.33 14.62
CA ILE A 103 -7.11 11.09 13.91
C ILE A 103 -7.36 12.47 14.53
N ALA A 104 -7.19 12.60 15.85
CA ALA A 104 -7.31 13.87 16.58
C ALA A 104 -6.33 14.95 16.08
N THR A 105 -5.26 14.56 15.39
CA THR A 105 -4.24 15.47 14.86
C THR A 105 -4.49 15.92 13.42
N TYR A 106 -5.51 15.37 12.73
CA TYR A 106 -5.81 15.65 11.32
C TYR A 106 -6.36 17.06 11.05
N PRO A 107 -7.10 17.72 11.97
CA PRO A 107 -7.51 19.11 11.75
C PRO A 107 -6.32 20.07 11.52
N ARG A 108 -5.12 19.72 11.99
CA ARG A 108 -3.88 20.48 11.78
C ARG A 108 -3.12 20.10 10.51
N MET A 109 -3.61 19.17 9.69
CA MET A 109 -2.87 18.66 8.52
C MET A 109 -2.41 19.78 7.57
N PHE A 110 -3.28 20.74 7.25
CA PHE A 110 -2.92 21.84 6.34
C PHE A 110 -1.87 22.79 6.94
N SER A 111 -1.97 23.12 8.23
CA SER A 111 -0.95 23.90 8.91
C SER A 111 0.37 23.14 9.03
N ASP A 112 0.31 21.82 9.20
CA ASP A 112 1.51 20.98 9.27
C ASP A 112 2.22 20.93 7.91
N LEU A 113 1.46 20.75 6.82
CA LEU A 113 1.96 20.78 5.44
C LEU A 113 2.60 22.12 5.08
N ALA A 114 2.03 23.23 5.55
CA ALA A 114 2.55 24.58 5.34
C ALA A 114 3.72 24.94 6.26
N SER A 115 4.09 24.07 7.21
CA SER A 115 5.14 24.36 8.19
C SER A 115 6.52 24.48 7.53
N SER A 116 7.30 25.46 7.99
CA SER A 116 8.73 25.59 7.66
C SER A 116 9.57 24.50 8.34
N ASN A 117 9.06 23.90 9.42
CA ASN A 117 9.73 22.81 10.11
C ASN A 117 9.56 21.50 9.34
N LYS A 118 10.68 20.94 8.85
CA LYS A 118 10.72 19.71 8.04
C LYS A 118 10.06 18.50 8.73
N LYS A 119 10.17 18.38 10.06
CA LYS A 119 9.57 17.25 10.80
C LYS A 119 8.05 17.36 10.85
N ILE A 120 7.54 18.55 11.15
CA ILE A 120 6.10 18.83 11.18
C ILE A 120 5.50 18.64 9.78
N ARG A 121 6.17 19.17 8.76
CA ARG A 121 5.75 18.97 7.36
C ARG A 121 5.72 17.50 6.95
N ALA A 122 6.71 16.71 7.35
CA ALA A 122 6.71 15.27 7.09
C ALA A 122 5.52 14.56 7.75
N GLU A 123 5.13 14.95 8.96
CA GLU A 123 3.91 14.45 9.61
C GLU A 123 2.64 14.84 8.82
N GLY A 124 2.56 16.08 8.35
CA GLY A 124 1.50 16.54 7.45
C GLY A 124 1.40 15.71 6.16
N VAL A 125 2.54 15.36 5.56
CA VAL A 125 2.60 14.48 4.38
C VAL A 125 2.09 13.07 4.71
N LYS A 126 2.39 12.51 5.89
CA LYS A 126 1.85 11.21 6.31
C LYS A 126 0.33 11.25 6.52
N LYS A 127 -0.20 12.32 7.12
CA LYS A 127 -1.67 12.49 7.24
C LYS A 127 -2.34 12.54 5.88
N ALA A 128 -1.81 13.35 4.96
CA ALA A 128 -2.31 13.43 3.59
C ALA A 128 -2.22 12.07 2.88
N SER A 129 -1.10 11.37 3.04
CA SER A 129 -0.91 10.04 2.49
C SER A 129 -1.96 9.03 2.97
N VAL A 130 -2.24 8.99 4.28
CA VAL A 130 -3.26 8.10 4.84
C VAL A 130 -4.65 8.44 4.29
N LEU A 131 -4.99 9.73 4.15
CA LEU A 131 -6.26 10.13 3.52
C LEU A 131 -6.36 9.67 2.06
N LEU A 132 -5.27 9.77 1.29
CA LEU A 132 -5.23 9.26 -0.09
C LEU A 132 -5.45 7.74 -0.13
N GLY A 133 -4.78 6.99 0.75
CA GLY A 133 -4.96 5.54 0.85
C GLY A 133 -6.40 5.16 1.24
N SER A 134 -6.98 5.83 2.24
CA SER A 134 -8.37 5.61 2.65
C SER A 134 -9.37 5.97 1.56
N ALA A 135 -9.17 7.08 0.85
CA ALA A 135 -10.03 7.49 -0.26
C ALA A 135 -9.92 6.52 -1.44
N GLY A 136 -8.71 6.04 -1.75
CA GLY A 136 -8.49 5.00 -2.76
C GLY A 136 -9.21 3.69 -2.40
N GLN A 137 -9.08 3.24 -1.15
CA GLN A 137 -9.77 2.04 -0.66
C GLN A 137 -11.29 2.18 -0.69
N ALA A 138 -11.83 3.33 -0.25
CA ALA A 138 -13.25 3.62 -0.31
C ALA A 138 -13.77 3.65 -1.75
N GLY A 139 -12.99 4.24 -2.67
CA GLY A 139 -13.28 4.23 -4.10
C GLY A 139 -13.36 2.81 -4.66
N LEU A 140 -12.38 1.96 -4.34
CA LEU A 140 -12.37 0.55 -4.74
C LEU A 140 -13.63 -0.20 -4.27
N TRP A 141 -14.01 -0.04 -3.00
CA TRP A 141 -15.26 -0.61 -2.48
C TRP A 141 -16.49 -0.07 -3.20
N ALA A 142 -16.56 1.24 -3.43
CA ALA A 142 -17.69 1.87 -4.09
C ALA A 142 -17.83 1.40 -5.55
N GLY A 143 -16.72 1.18 -6.27
CA GLY A 143 -16.76 0.62 -7.62
C GLY A 143 -17.07 -0.86 -7.67
N TYR A 144 -16.58 -1.65 -6.71
CA TYR A 144 -16.90 -3.08 -6.63
C TYR A 144 -18.42 -3.31 -6.45
N PHE A 145 -19.08 -2.49 -5.62
CA PHE A 145 -20.53 -2.54 -5.40
C PHE A 145 -21.34 -1.70 -6.39
N GLU A 146 -20.73 -1.19 -7.46
CA GLU A 146 -21.40 -0.45 -8.53
C GLU A 146 -22.12 0.84 -8.06
N TYR A 147 -21.72 1.42 -6.93
CA TYR A 147 -22.23 2.72 -6.47
C TYR A 147 -21.71 3.90 -7.32
N VAL A 148 -20.64 3.67 -8.08
CA VAL A 148 -19.98 4.61 -8.98
C VAL A 148 -19.46 3.83 -10.20
N SER A 149 -19.25 4.52 -11.33
CA SER A 149 -18.83 3.84 -12.56
C SER A 149 -17.46 3.17 -12.40
N PHE A 150 -17.31 1.96 -12.97
CA PHE A 150 -16.07 1.18 -12.91
C PHE A 150 -14.87 1.98 -13.45
N VAL A 151 -15.04 2.70 -14.56
CA VAL A 151 -13.97 3.51 -15.18
C VAL A 151 -13.53 4.66 -14.26
N THR A 152 -14.47 5.35 -13.63
CA THR A 152 -14.17 6.44 -12.68
C THR A 152 -13.40 5.91 -11.46
N VAL A 153 -13.81 4.75 -10.93
CA VAL A 153 -13.15 4.12 -9.78
C VAL A 153 -11.77 3.61 -10.15
N ALA A 154 -11.68 2.90 -11.27
CA ALA A 154 -10.49 2.25 -11.78
C ALA A 154 -9.33 3.24 -11.98
N LEU A 155 -9.57 4.28 -12.78
CA LEU A 155 -8.51 5.17 -13.24
C LEU A 155 -8.28 6.35 -12.31
N ALA A 156 -9.33 7.00 -11.81
CA ALA A 156 -9.17 8.25 -11.08
C ALA A 156 -8.98 8.05 -9.57
N VAL A 157 -9.67 7.08 -8.97
CA VAL A 157 -9.75 6.96 -7.50
C VAL A 157 -8.85 5.85 -6.95
N GLY A 158 -8.92 4.64 -7.48
CA GLY A 158 -8.14 3.53 -6.93
C GLY A 158 -6.65 3.65 -7.24
N LEU A 159 -6.30 3.81 -8.53
CA LEU A 159 -4.91 3.62 -8.96
C LEU A 159 -4.07 4.86 -8.67
N LEU A 160 -4.57 6.05 -9.04
CA LEU A 160 -3.88 7.30 -8.77
C LEU A 160 -3.73 7.57 -7.27
N LEU A 161 -4.79 7.39 -6.47
CA LEU A 161 -4.68 7.62 -5.02
C LEU A 161 -3.84 6.55 -4.33
N GLY A 162 -3.92 5.29 -4.77
CA GLY A 162 -3.07 4.20 -4.27
C GLY A 162 -1.58 4.43 -4.55
N VAL A 163 -1.24 4.85 -5.77
CA VAL A 163 0.14 5.21 -6.14
C VAL A 163 0.60 6.47 -5.38
N ALA A 164 -0.25 7.49 -5.28
CA ALA A 164 0.07 8.71 -4.53
C ALA A 164 0.26 8.43 -3.04
N HIS A 165 -0.57 7.57 -2.44
CA HIS A 165 -0.41 7.06 -1.09
C HIS A 165 0.95 6.37 -0.93
N PHE A 166 1.26 5.39 -1.77
CA PHE A 166 2.54 4.67 -1.72
C PHE A 166 3.74 5.62 -1.82
N TYR A 167 3.74 6.52 -2.80
CA TYR A 167 4.83 7.47 -3.02
C TYR A 167 5.03 8.38 -1.79
N THR A 168 3.94 8.94 -1.25
CA THR A 168 4.00 9.83 -0.08
C THR A 168 4.33 9.09 1.23
N MET A 169 4.06 7.79 1.31
CA MET A 169 4.51 6.94 2.43
C MET A 169 6.01 6.67 2.41
N GLU A 170 6.66 6.63 1.24
CA GLU A 170 8.11 6.40 1.12
C GLU A 170 8.95 7.69 1.21
N ILE A 171 8.33 8.87 1.11
CA ILE A 171 9.03 10.15 1.32
C ILE A 171 9.42 10.29 2.79
N ASP A 172 10.73 10.44 3.06
CA ASP A 172 11.25 10.75 4.39
C ASP A 172 11.27 12.26 4.71
N TYR A 173 11.73 12.63 5.90
CA TYR A 173 11.82 14.05 6.33
C TYR A 173 12.86 14.87 5.54
N LYS A 174 13.69 14.23 4.71
CA LYS A 174 14.63 14.85 3.77
C LYS A 174 14.08 14.91 2.35
N VAL A 175 12.85 14.44 2.13
CA VAL A 175 12.21 14.33 0.81
C VAL A 175 12.95 13.35 -0.10
N VAL A 176 13.56 12.32 0.48
CA VAL A 176 14.20 11.23 -0.24
C VAL A 176 13.31 10.00 -0.17
N LEU A 177 13.18 9.30 -1.28
CA LEU A 177 12.45 8.04 -1.37
C LEU A 177 13.27 6.93 -0.66
N GLN A 178 12.64 6.19 0.26
CA GLN A 178 13.30 5.16 1.08
C GLN A 178 13.31 3.75 0.49
#